data_AF-A0A5K0XHS8-F1
#
_entry.id   AF-A0A5K0XHS8-F1
#
_cell.length_a   1.000
_cell.length_b   1.000
_cell.length_c   1.000
_cell.angle_alpha   90.00
_cell.angle_beta   90.00
_cell.angle_gamma   90.00
#
_symmetry.space_group_name_H-M   'P 1'
#
loop_
_entity.id
_entity.type
_entity.pdbx_description
1 polymer ?
#
loop_
_entity_poly.entity_id
_entity_poly.type
_entity_poly.pdbx_seq_one_letter_code
_entity_poly.pdbx_strand_id
1 'polypeptide(L)' 'GKKLLTPQPRLRTGFFSILDAGMVASGAINEACTSVGVAKYGRAIGLDEKLKVDLIVIGSVAVDPKTGARLGKGE' A
#
# COMPACT_ATOMS: atom_id res chain seq x y z
N GLY A 1 -2.99 -14.56 4.12
CA GLY A 1 -3.03 -13.22 3.50
C GLY A 1 -1.62 -12.73 3.24
N LYS A 2 -1.46 -11.59 2.55
CA LYS A 2 -0.17 -10.88 2.43
C LYS A 2 -0.18 -9.68 3.36
N LYS A 3 0.97 -9.37 3.95
CA LYS A 3 1.20 -8.11 4.65
C LYS A 3 1.74 -7.11 3.64
N LEU A 4 1.08 -5.97 3.52
CA LEU A 4 1.50 -4.90 2.63
C LEU A 4 2.33 -3.89 3.43
N LEU A 5 3.48 -3.51 2.90
CA LEU A 5 4.26 -2.40 3.39
C LEU A 5 4.05 -1.22 2.45
N THR A 6 3.57 -0.10 2.97
CA THR A 6 3.33 1.11 2.17
C THR A 6 4.22 2.24 2.69
N PRO A 7 4.90 3.02 1.82
CA PRO A 7 5.67 4.17 2.27
C PRO A 7 4.74 5.22 2.89
N GLN A 8 5.20 5.88 3.95
CA GLN A 8 4.45 6.99 4.54
C GLN A 8 4.76 8.32 3.81
N PRO A 9 3.78 9.22 3.67
CA PRO A 9 3.97 10.47 2.94
C PRO A 9 5.11 11.32 3.52
N ARG A 10 6.09 11.64 2.67
CA ARG A 10 7.15 12.64 2.95
C ARG A 10 7.96 12.36 4.21
N LEU A 11 8.00 11.11 4.69
CA LEU A 11 8.73 10.69 5.89
C LEU A 11 8.37 11.44 7.19
N ARG A 12 7.23 12.14 7.24
CA ARG A 12 6.87 13.01 8.39
C ARG A 12 6.44 12.22 9.63
N THR A 13 5.91 11.03 9.43
CA THR A 13 5.27 10.21 10.47
C THR A 13 5.88 8.81 10.58
N GLY A 14 7.00 8.57 9.90
CA GLY A 14 7.68 7.27 9.83
C GLY A 14 8.07 6.90 8.39
N PHE A 15 8.65 5.71 8.22
CA PHE A 15 9.10 5.22 6.91
C PHE A 15 8.02 4.43 6.19
N PHE A 16 7.48 3.41 6.87
CA PHE A 16 6.48 2.50 6.32
C PHE A 16 5.33 2.28 7.30
N SER A 17 4.19 1.89 6.74
CA SER A 17 3.07 1.30 7.48
C SER A 17 2.86 -0.14 7.02
N ILE A 18 2.56 -1.04 7.95
CA ILE A 18 2.12 -2.40 7.67
C ILE A 18 0.60 -2.44 7.67
N LEU A 19 0.02 -3.03 6.63
CA LEU A 19 -1.37 -3.40 6.52
C LEU A 19 -1.50 -4.92 6.36
N ASP A 20 -2.46 -5.51 7.05
CA ASP A 20 -2.89 -6.90 6.86
C ASP A 20 -4.38 -6.92 6.57
N ALA A 21 -4.85 -7.91 5.81
CA ALA A 21 -6.27 -8.07 5.49
C ALA A 21 -7.16 -8.15 6.74
N GLY A 22 -6.65 -8.71 7.85
CA GLY A 22 -7.37 -8.74 9.12
C GLY A 22 -7.51 -7.40 9.83
N MET A 23 -6.78 -6.36 9.40
CA MET A 23 -6.85 -5.01 9.99
C MET A 23 -7.97 -4.15 9.39
N VAL A 24 -8.51 -4.56 8.23
CA VAL A 24 -9.46 -3.75 7.45
C VAL A 24 -10.74 -4.56 7.25
N ALA A 25 -11.86 -4.03 7.75
CA ALA A 25 -13.16 -4.62 7.46
C ALA A 25 -13.45 -4.55 5.95
N SER A 26 -14.13 -5.54 5.38
CA SER A 26 -14.37 -5.63 3.93
C SER A 26 -15.02 -4.37 3.33
N GLY A 27 -15.89 -3.68 4.09
CA GLY A 27 -16.52 -2.43 3.67
C GLY A 27 -15.60 -1.20 3.67
N ALA A 28 -14.40 -1.30 4.27
CA ALA A 28 -13.45 -0.21 4.42
C ALA A 28 -12.25 -0.29 3.45
N ILE A 29 -12.21 -1.29 2.55
CA ILE A 29 -11.07 -1.51 1.63
C ILE A 29 -10.80 -0.27 0.76
N ASN A 30 -11.86 0.36 0.22
CA ASN A 30 -11.70 1.56 -0.60
C ASN A 30 -11.06 2.72 0.16
N GLU A 31 -11.43 2.92 1.43
CA GLU A 31 -10.82 3.93 2.28
C GLU A 31 -9.35 3.58 2.57
N ALA A 32 -9.07 2.31 2.88
CA ALA A 32 -7.72 1.81 3.17
C ALA A 32 -6.74 1.96 1.99
N CYS A 33 -7.22 2.11 0.76
CA CYS A 33 -6.39 2.40 -0.42
C CYS A 33 -5.95 3.87 -0.53
N THR A 34 -6.38 4.75 0.39
CA THR A 34 -5.96 6.16 0.43
C THR A 34 -4.82 6.39 1.42
N SER A 35 -4.03 7.46 1.24
CA SER A 35 -2.95 7.80 2.20
C SER A 35 -3.47 7.98 3.64
N VAL A 36 -4.68 8.51 3.81
CA VAL A 36 -5.31 8.70 5.12
C VAL A 36 -5.78 7.35 5.69
N GLY A 37 -6.40 6.50 4.86
CA GLY A 37 -6.83 5.17 5.28
C GLY A 37 -5.66 4.26 5.68
N VAL A 38 -4.55 4.31 4.94
CA VAL A 38 -3.32 3.61 5.32
C VAL A 38 -2.84 4.04 6.70
N ALA A 39 -2.87 5.33 7.02
CA ALA A 39 -2.49 5.85 8.34
C ALA A 39 -3.50 5.47 9.44
N LYS A 40 -4.79 5.35 9.10
CA LYS A 40 -5.88 4.99 10.02
C LYS A 40 -5.89 3.51 10.38
N TYR A 41 -5.75 2.63 9.40
CA TYR A 41 -5.89 1.18 9.56
C TYR A 41 -4.55 0.45 9.70
N GLY A 42 -3.47 1.05 9.20
CA GLY A 42 -2.14 0.45 9.24
C GLY A 42 -1.41 0.72 10.56
N ARG A 43 -0.36 -0.06 10.78
CA ARG A 43 0.58 0.15 11.89
C ARG A 43 1.89 0.72 11.37
N ALA A 44 2.27 1.91 11.85
CA ALA A 44 3.57 2.49 11.55
C ALA A 44 4.71 1.60 12.08
N ILE A 45 5.81 1.49 11.32
CA ILE A 45 7.00 0.72 11.70
C ILE A 45 8.27 1.56 11.61
N GLY A 46 9.19 1.29 12.54
CA GLY A 46 10.52 1.90 12.61
C GLY A 46 11.60 1.06 11.92
N LEU A 47 12.84 1.57 11.92
CA LEU A 47 13.98 0.91 11.28
C LEU A 47 14.42 -0.39 11.97
N ASP A 48 14.15 -0.53 13.26
CA ASP A 48 14.51 -1.72 14.05
C ASP A 48 13.52 -2.88 13.86
N GLU A 49 12.41 -2.68 13.13
CA GLU A 49 11.43 -3.73 12.86
C GLU A 49 12.07 -4.81 11.99
N LYS A 50 12.14 -6.04 12.53
CA LYS A 50 12.67 -7.19 11.80
C LYS A 50 11.63 -7.71 10.83
N LEU A 51 11.86 -7.48 9.53
CA LEU A 51 10.94 -7.84 8.46
C LEU A 51 11.67 -8.59 7.36
N LYS A 52 10.97 -9.53 6.73
CA LYS A 52 11.40 -10.17 5.49
C LYS A 52 10.49 -9.69 4.36
N VAL A 53 11.09 -9.11 3.32
CA VAL A 53 10.37 -8.73 2.10
C VAL A 53 10.48 -9.88 1.11
N ASP A 54 9.36 -10.51 0.78
CA ASP A 54 9.31 -11.60 -0.20
C ASP A 54 9.16 -11.09 -1.64
N LEU A 55 8.58 -9.90 -1.83
CA LEU A 55 8.33 -9.28 -3.14
C LEU A 55 8.29 -7.76 -3.03
N ILE A 56 8.82 -7.07 -4.04
CA ILE A 56 8.68 -5.62 -4.23
C ILE A 56 7.86 -5.37 -5.48
N VAL A 57 6.76 -4.62 -5.36
CA VAL A 57 5.95 -4.16 -6.50
C VAL A 57 6.39 -2.74 -6.84
N ILE A 58 7.06 -2.58 -7.98
CA ILE A 58 7.58 -1.27 -8.43
C ILE A 58 6.57 -0.46 -9.26
N GLY A 59 5.52 -1.11 -9.77
CA GLY A 59 4.49 -0.45 -10.55
C GLY A 59 3.38 -1.41 -10.95
N SER A 60 2.20 -0.85 -11.19
CA SER A 60 1.03 -1.56 -11.71
C SER A 60 0.31 -0.67 -12.71
N VAL A 61 -0.10 -1.23 -13.84
CA VAL A 61 -0.81 -0.51 -14.91
C VAL A 61 -1.99 -1.36 -15.36
N ALA A 62 -3.18 -0.76 -15.42
CA ALA A 62 -4.32 -1.34 -16.10
C ALA A 62 -4.15 -1.11 -17.62
N VAL A 63 -4.39 -2.15 -18.42
CA VAL A 63 -4.25 -2.10 -19.88
C VAL A 63 -5.57 -2.52 -20.52
N ASP A 64 -6.07 -1.73 -21.46
CA ASP A 64 -7.20 -2.12 -22.31
C ASP A 64 -6.71 -3.15 -23.35
N PRO A 65 -7.23 -4.39 -23.34
CA PRO A 65 -6.78 -5.44 -24.26
C PRO A 65 -7.16 -5.18 -25.73
N LYS A 66 -8.12 -4.29 -26.01
CA LYS A 66 -8.56 -3.99 -27.37
C LYS A 66 -7.74 -2.87 -28.01
N THR A 67 -7.43 -1.83 -27.23
CA THR A 67 -6.80 -0.59 -27.75
C THR A 67 -5.34 -0.46 -27.34
N GLY A 68 -4.90 -1.18 -26.30
CA GLY A 68 -3.58 -1.01 -25.69
C GLY A 68 -3.46 0.23 -24.81
N ALA A 69 -4.54 0.99 -24.60
CA ALA A 69 -4.56 2.14 -23.71
C ALA A 69 -4.18 1.74 -22.27
N ARG A 70 -3.49 2.63 -21.56
CA ARG A 70 -2.92 2.36 -20.24
C ARG A 70 -3.43 3.35 -19.21
N LEU A 71 -3.87 2.85 -18.06
CA LEU A 71 -4.21 3.65 -16.89
C LEU A 71 -3.36 3.17 -15.72
N GLY A 72 -2.55 4.06 -15.18
CA GLY A 72 -1.80 3.84 -13.96
C GLY A 72 -1.50 5.19 -13.35
N LYS A 73 -1.03 5.18 -12.10
CA LYS A 73 -0.46 6.40 -11.52
C LYS A 73 0.92 6.59 -12.14
N GLY A 74 1.00 7.41 -13.18
CA GLY A 74 2.25 8.06 -13.58
C GLY A 74 2.52 9.22 -12.63
N GLU A 75 3.78 9.46 -12.30
CA GLU A 75 4.15 10.77 -11.77
C GLU A 75 4.01 11.84 -12.86
#